data_AF-A0A2N2IUF1-F1
#
_entry.id   AF-A0A2N2IUF1-F1
#
_cell.length_a   1.000
_cell.length_b   1.000
_cell.length_c   1.000
_cell.angle_alpha   90.00
_cell.angle_beta   90.00
_cell.angle_gamma   90.00
#
_symmetry.space_group_name_H-M   'P 1'
#
loop_
_entity.id
_entity.type
_entity.pdbx_description
1 polymer ?
#
loop_
_entity_poly.entity_id
_entity_poly.type
_entity_poly.pdbx_seq_one_letter_code
_entity_poly.pdbx_strand_id
1 'polypeptide(L)'
;MAYGARKNPARQALFAVQVFGLEATDQHLLAREGIGLFRQWLQTIAAPTSLADLGLSHKDIPALAENTRAQARLWRLSGYPPEIVEAILQECL
;
A
#
# COMPACT_ATOMS: atom_id res chain seq x y z
N MET A 1 -0.79 -1.15 -0.85
CA MET A 1 -1.36 -2.23 -1.70
C MET A 1 -0.92 -2.15 -3.17
N ALA A 2 -0.88 -0.96 -3.78
CA ALA A 2 -0.54 -0.78 -5.20
C ALA A 2 0.82 -1.40 -5.61
N TYR A 3 1.87 -1.19 -4.81
CA TYR A 3 3.18 -1.83 -5.03
C TYR A 3 3.09 -3.36 -5.17
N GLY A 4 2.34 -4.02 -4.28
CA GLY A 4 2.13 -5.46 -4.32
C GLY A 4 1.36 -5.89 -5.57
N ALA A 5 0.32 -5.14 -5.94
CA ALA A 5 -0.48 -5.44 -7.13
C ALA A 5 0.31 -5.32 -8.45
N ARG A 6 1.30 -4.41 -8.52
CA ARG A 6 2.21 -4.32 -9.67
C ARG A 6 3.12 -5.55 -9.79
N LYS A 7 3.54 -6.15 -8.68
CA LYS A 7 4.34 -7.39 -8.68
C LYS A 7 3.50 -8.62 -8.98
N ASN A 8 2.34 -8.74 -8.34
CA ASN A 8 1.40 -9.83 -8.56
C ASN A 8 -0.01 -9.37 -8.12
N PRO A 9 -0.94 -9.13 -9.06
CA PRO A 9 -2.26 -8.57 -8.75
C PRO A 9 -3.22 -9.59 -8.13
N ALA A 10 -2.93 -10.89 -8.19
CA ALA A 10 -3.90 -11.95 -7.91
C ALA A 10 -4.55 -11.81 -6.52
N ARG A 11 -3.78 -11.48 -5.49
CA ARG A 11 -4.32 -11.31 -4.12
C ARG A 11 -5.20 -10.07 -3.98
N GLN A 12 -4.82 -8.95 -4.59
CA GLN A 12 -5.62 -7.73 -4.54
C GLN A 12 -6.86 -7.82 -5.42
N ALA A 13 -6.77 -8.49 -6.56
CA ALA A 13 -7.92 -8.81 -7.41
C ALA A 13 -8.92 -9.71 -6.67
N LEU A 14 -8.44 -10.78 -6.01
CA LEU A 14 -9.29 -11.64 -5.20
C LEU A 14 -9.98 -10.86 -4.07
N PHE A 15 -9.25 -9.99 -3.38
CA PHE A 15 -9.83 -9.10 -2.37
C PHE A 15 -10.92 -8.21 -2.97
N ALA A 16 -10.70 -7.63 -4.14
CA ALA A 16 -11.68 -6.79 -4.82
C ALA A 16 -12.98 -7.54 -5.15
N VAL A 17 -12.87 -8.77 -5.65
CA VAL A 17 -14.03 -9.64 -5.94
C VAL A 17 -14.75 -10.01 -4.65
N GLN A 18 -14.03 -10.50 -3.64
CA GLN A 18 -14.64 -11.08 -2.44
C GLN A 18 -15.23 -10.05 -1.48
N VAL A 19 -14.64 -8.85 -1.40
CA VAL A 19 -15.05 -7.81 -0.44
C VAL A 19 -15.96 -6.76 -1.08
N PHE A 20 -15.73 -6.42 -2.34
CA PHE A 20 -16.48 -5.37 -3.04
C PHE A 20 -17.39 -5.90 -4.15
N GLY A 21 -17.37 -7.21 -4.45
CA GLY A 21 -18.21 -7.80 -5.48
C GLY A 21 -17.88 -7.35 -6.89
N LEU A 22 -16.63 -6.94 -7.16
CA LEU A 22 -16.23 -6.50 -8.49
C LEU A 22 -16.19 -7.69 -9.48
N GLU A 23 -16.64 -7.43 -10.70
CA GLU A 23 -16.66 -8.42 -11.78
C GLU A 23 -15.88 -7.87 -12.99
N ALA A 24 -14.72 -8.45 -13.26
CA ALA A 24 -13.94 -8.21 -14.47
C ALA A 24 -12.99 -9.40 -14.71
N THR A 25 -12.58 -9.59 -15.96
CA THR A 25 -11.62 -10.65 -16.32
C THR A 25 -10.17 -10.23 -16.09
N ASP A 26 -9.87 -8.93 -16.10
CA ASP A 26 -8.52 -8.40 -15.90
C ASP A 26 -8.19 -8.23 -14.41
N GLN A 27 -7.20 -8.99 -13.93
CA GLN A 27 -6.74 -8.93 -12.54
C GLN A 27 -6.11 -7.60 -12.16
N HIS A 28 -5.42 -6.92 -13.08
CA HIS A 28 -4.83 -5.61 -12.81
C HIS A 28 -5.92 -4.54 -12.65
N LEU A 29 -6.98 -4.62 -13.47
CA LEU A 29 -8.13 -3.74 -13.35
C LEU A 29 -8.84 -3.96 -12.01
N LEU A 30 -9.17 -5.20 -11.67
CA LEU A 30 -9.80 -5.57 -10.39
C LEU A 30 -8.97 -5.10 -9.20
N ALA A 31 -7.66 -5.36 -9.21
CA ALA A 31 -6.77 -4.92 -8.15
C ALA A 31 -6.77 -3.40 -7.99
N ARG A 32 -6.71 -2.64 -9.10
CA ARG A 32 -6.71 -1.17 -9.08
C ARG A 32 -8.02 -0.62 -8.52
N GLU A 33 -9.16 -1.11 -9.01
CA GLU A 33 -10.48 -0.66 -8.57
C GLU A 33 -10.75 -1.02 -7.12
N GLY A 34 -10.44 -2.26 -6.71
CA GLY A 34 -10.58 -2.69 -5.31
C GLY A 34 -9.72 -1.90 -4.34
N ILE A 35 -8.48 -1.54 -4.72
CA ILE A 35 -7.63 -0.65 -3.90
C ILE A 35 -8.27 0.75 -3.78
N GLY A 36 -8.87 1.26 -4.86
CA GLY A 36 -9.59 2.54 -4.86
C GLY A 36 -10.79 2.54 -3.91
N LEU A 37 -11.64 1.52 -4.00
CA LEU A 37 -12.80 1.36 -3.12
C LEU A 37 -12.39 1.19 -1.65
N PHE A 38 -11.34 0.43 -1.39
CA PHE A 38 -10.81 0.29 -0.03
C PHE A 38 -10.30 1.62 0.54
N ARG A 39 -9.59 2.42 -0.28
CA ARG A 39 -9.19 3.77 0.13
C ARG A 39 -10.40 4.65 0.45
N GLN A 40 -11.42 4.66 -0.40
CA GLN A 40 -12.64 5.43 -0.17
C GLN A 40 -13.34 5.01 1.13
N TRP A 41 -13.43 3.71 1.38
CA TRP A 41 -14.01 3.19 2.61
C TRP A 41 -13.21 3.60 3.87
N LEU A 42 -11.88 3.59 3.82
CA LEU A 42 -11.06 4.11 4.93
C LEU A 42 -11.38 5.59 5.22
N GLN A 43 -11.61 6.38 4.18
CA GLN A 43 -11.96 7.79 4.34
C GLN A 43 -13.36 7.97 4.98
N THR A 44 -14.32 7.09 4.72
CA THR A 44 -15.67 7.20 5.33
C THR A 44 -15.65 6.97 6.84
N ILE A 45 -14.68 6.22 7.35
CA ILE A 45 -14.46 6.02 8.79
C ILE A 45 -13.43 7.00 9.37
N ALA A 46 -13.10 8.06 8.64
CA ALA A 46 -12.12 9.09 9.01
C ALA A 46 -10.70 8.54 9.28
N ALA A 47 -10.33 7.41 8.66
CA ALA A 47 -8.96 6.93 8.70
C ALA A 47 -8.11 7.68 7.66
N PRO A 48 -6.91 8.19 8.04
CA PRO A 48 -6.00 8.84 7.11
C PRO A 48 -5.52 7.85 6.04
N THR A 49 -5.42 8.31 4.80
CA THR A 49 -5.07 7.48 3.63
C THR A 49 -3.83 7.94 2.88
N SER A 50 -3.26 9.07 3.29
CA SER A 50 -1.97 9.59 2.85
C SER A 50 -1.08 9.93 4.05
N LEU A 51 0.22 10.09 3.80
CA LEU A 51 1.17 10.66 4.75
C LEU A 51 0.87 12.14 5.00
N ALA A 52 0.36 12.87 4.00
CA ALA A 52 -0.04 14.27 4.13
C ALA A 52 -1.20 14.45 5.12
N ASP A 53 -2.13 13.49 5.20
CA ASP A 53 -3.24 13.49 6.18
C ASP A 53 -2.71 13.45 7.64
N LEU A 54 -1.47 12.99 7.84
CA LEU A 54 -0.75 12.94 9.12
C LEU A 54 0.22 14.11 9.32
N GLY A 55 0.27 15.07 8.38
CA GLY A 55 1.19 16.20 8.42
C GLY A 55 2.64 15.84 8.05
N LEU A 56 2.86 14.70 7.39
CA LEU A 56 4.18 14.28 6.92
C LEU A 56 4.42 14.71 5.47
N SER A 57 5.68 14.89 5.12
CA SER A 57 6.12 15.38 3.81
C SER A 57 7.29 14.56 3.26
N HIS A 58 7.70 14.82 2.02
CA HIS A 58 8.82 14.14 1.37
C HIS A 58 10.11 14.11 2.21
N LYS A 59 10.36 15.15 3.01
CA LYS A 59 11.58 15.27 3.84
C LYS A 59 11.61 14.24 4.99
N ASP A 60 10.46 13.74 5.41
CA ASP A 60 10.32 12.86 6.56
C ASP A 60 10.50 11.38 6.16
N ILE A 61 10.27 11.07 4.87
CA ILE A 61 10.28 9.70 4.32
C ILE A 61 11.63 8.98 4.51
N PRO A 62 12.80 9.57 4.22
CA PRO A 62 14.07 8.86 4.36
C PRO A 62 14.31 8.33 5.78
N ALA A 63 13.98 9.13 6.79
CA ALA A 63 14.12 8.73 8.20
C ALA A 63 13.11 7.62 8.57
N LEU A 64 11.88 7.68 8.07
CA LEU A 64 10.87 6.64 8.28
C LEU A 64 11.28 5.30 7.66
N ALA A 65 11.83 5.35 6.44
CA ALA A 65 12.30 4.15 5.74
C ALA A 65 13.47 3.49 6.48
N GLU A 66 14.46 4.27 6.91
CA GLU A 66 15.62 3.75 7.65
C GLU A 66 15.21 3.08 8.97
N ASN A 67 14.23 3.65 9.68
CA ASN A 67 13.73 3.11 10.93
C ASN A 67 13.14 1.69 10.80
N THR A 68 12.75 1.26 9.59
CA THR A 68 12.24 -0.10 9.37
C THR A 68 13.30 -1.20 9.49
N ARG A 69 14.60 -0.86 9.38
CA ARG A 69 15.71 -1.82 9.36
C ARG A 69 15.72 -2.75 10.58
N ALA A 70 15.48 -2.19 11.77
CA ALA A 70 15.47 -2.96 13.01
C ALA A 70 14.35 -4.01 13.01
N GLN A 71 13.14 -3.63 12.55
CA GLN A 71 11.99 -4.53 12.47
C GLN A 71 12.15 -5.57 11.37
N ALA A 72 12.68 -5.19 10.20
CA ALA A 72 12.95 -6.12 9.11
C ALA A 72 13.93 -7.22 9.55
N ARG A 73 14.97 -6.86 10.32
CA ARG A 73 15.89 -7.83 10.93
C ARG A 73 15.18 -8.73 11.95
N LEU A 74 14.39 -8.15 12.86
CA LEU A 74 13.67 -8.91 13.89
C LEU A 74 12.71 -9.94 13.29
N TRP A 75 11.97 -9.56 12.24
CA TRP A 75 10.97 -10.41 11.58
C TRP A 75 11.54 -11.25 10.43
N ARG A 76 12.85 -11.17 10.18
CA ARG A 76 13.53 -11.89 9.08
C ARG A 76 12.92 -11.58 7.71
N LEU A 77 12.49 -10.34 7.51
CA LEU A 77 11.94 -9.85 6.24
C LEU A 77 13.07 -9.41 5.31
N SER A 78 13.41 -10.22 4.33
CA SER A 78 14.44 -9.91 3.33
C SER A 78 13.93 -9.11 2.12
N GLY A 79 12.61 -9.15 1.86
CA GLY A 79 12.01 -8.57 0.66
C GLY A 79 11.69 -7.07 0.72
N TYR A 80 11.97 -6.41 1.84
CA TYR A 80 11.63 -5.01 2.11
C TYR A 80 12.78 -4.27 2.80
N PRO A 81 13.92 -4.08 2.11
CA PRO A 81 14.96 -3.21 2.63
C PRO A 81 14.47 -1.74 2.62
N PRO A 82 15.10 -0.82 3.38
CA PRO A 82 14.65 0.56 3.51
C PRO A 82 14.40 1.27 2.19
N GLU A 83 15.18 1.00 1.14
CA GLU A 83 15.05 1.64 -0.17
C GLU A 83 13.72 1.28 -0.86
N ILE A 84 13.24 0.05 -0.67
CA ILE A 84 11.93 -0.38 -1.17
C ILE A 84 10.81 0.26 -0.34
N VAL A 85 11.00 0.38 0.97
CA VAL A 85 10.02 1.03 1.84
C VAL A 85 9.90 2.51 1.48
N GLU A 86 11.02 3.19 1.28
CA GLU A 86 11.07 4.58 0.82
C GLU A 86 10.29 4.75 -0.48
N ALA A 87 10.57 3.94 -1.50
CA ALA A 87 9.84 4.00 -2.76
C ALA A 87 8.31 3.83 -2.59
N ILE A 88 7.88 2.96 -1.67
CA ILE A 88 6.45 2.78 -1.35
C ILE A 88 5.89 4.03 -0.65
N LEU A 89 6.61 4.57 0.32
CA LEU A 89 6.19 5.76 1.08
C LEU A 89 6.09 7.00 0.20
N GLN A 90 6.96 7.15 -0.80
CA GLN A 90 6.91 8.25 -1.79
C GLN A 90 5.60 8.23 -2.61
N GLU A 91 5.00 7.06 -2.84
CA GLU A 91 3.69 6.92 -3.51
C GLU A 91 2.50 7.15 -2.58
N CYS A 92 2.75 7.40 -1.29
CA CYS A 92 1.73 7.54 -0.25
C CYS A 92 1.60 8.97 0.28
N LEU A 93 2.26 9.95 -0.35
CA LEU A 93 2.04 11.37 -0.07
C LEU A 93 0.73 11.88 -0.66
#